data_AF-A0A0L9UMG9-F1
#
_entry.id   AF-A0A0L9UMG9-F1
#
_cell.length_a   1.000
_cell.length_b   1.000
_cell.length_c   1.000
_cell.angle_alpha   90.00
_cell.angle_beta   90.00
_cell.angle_gamma   90.00
#
_symmetry.space_group_name_H-M   'P 1'
#
loop_
_entity.id
_entity.type
_entity.pdbx_description
1 polymer ?
#
loop_
_entity_poly.entity_id
_entity_poly.type
_entity_poly.pdbx_seq_one_letter_code
_entity_poly.pdbx_strand_id
1 'polypeptide(L)'
;MNMISTDPLVIGRVIGDVVDLFSPTVKITVSYNNNKQVYNGHEFFPSSVTNKPKVQIRGGDMRSFFTLVPSSSFTPPSFITSIFSCIISKKSSVPPSKSVAMNMISTDPLVIGRVIGDVVDLFSPTVKITVSYNNNKQVYNGHEFFPSSVTNKPKVQIRGGDMRSFFTLLMTDPDVPGPSDPYLREHLHWIVTDIPGTTDTTFGNEVVNYEIPRPNIGIHRFVFLLFKQKCRQAVMKIPSSRDLFNTRSFAEENDLGLPVAAVFFNAQRETAARRR
;
A
#
# COMPACT_ATOMS: atom_id res chain seq x y z
N MET A 1 29.51 -12.38 10.26
CA MET A 1 30.08 -11.05 10.57
C MET A 1 29.07 -10.00 10.13
N ASN A 2 28.36 -9.37 11.07
CA ASN A 2 27.40 -8.30 10.76
C ASN A 2 28.17 -7.06 10.29
N MET A 3 28.09 -6.76 9.00
CA MET A 3 28.53 -5.46 8.50
C MET A 3 27.51 -4.42 8.95
N ILE A 4 27.85 -3.65 9.97
CA ILE A 4 27.15 -2.41 10.28
C ILE A 4 27.29 -1.53 9.04
N SER A 5 26.18 -1.24 8.36
CA SER A 5 26.19 -0.38 7.18
C SER A 5 26.67 1.02 7.57
N THR A 6 27.78 1.46 6.99
CA THR A 6 28.30 2.82 7.16
C THR A 6 27.63 3.83 6.22
N ASP A 7 26.58 3.43 5.50
CA ASP A 7 25.88 4.31 4.57
C ASP A 7 25.14 5.42 5.36
N PRO A 8 25.49 6.71 5.14
CA PRO A 8 24.84 7.81 5.84
C PRO A 8 23.31 7.86 5.63
N LEU A 9 22.78 7.29 4.54
CA LEU A 9 21.33 7.20 4.31
C LEU A 9 20.65 6.16 5.19
N VAL A 10 21.37 5.10 5.56
CA VAL A 10 20.90 4.08 6.52
C VAL A 10 21.04 4.61 7.94
N ILE A 11 22.18 5.24 8.27
CA ILE A 11 22.42 5.86 9.58
C ILE A 11 21.39 6.97 9.85
N GLY A 12 21.11 7.81 8.86
CA GLY A 12 20.12 8.88 8.94
C GLY A 12 18.66 8.44 8.79
N ARG A 13 18.39 7.12 8.76
CA ARG A 13 17.06 6.50 8.55
C ARG A 13 16.29 6.96 7.31
N VAL A 14 16.96 7.60 6.36
CA VAL A 14 16.34 7.99 5.09
C VAL A 14 15.90 6.75 4.33
N ILE A 15 16.75 5.72 4.30
CA ILE A 15 16.37 4.37 3.89
C ILE A 15 15.60 3.72 5.05
N GLY A 16 14.35 3.33 4.81
CA GLY A 16 13.43 2.80 5.80
C GLY A 16 12.28 3.75 6.14
N ASP A 17 12.58 5.04 6.43
CA ASP A 17 11.53 5.99 6.81
C ASP A 17 11.01 6.82 5.61
N VAL A 18 11.87 7.10 4.62
CA VAL A 18 11.53 7.98 3.47
C VAL A 18 11.54 7.22 2.15
N VAL A 19 12.50 6.32 1.96
CA VAL A 19 12.64 5.50 0.75
C VAL A 19 12.97 4.05 1.11
N ASP A 20 12.53 3.12 0.28
CA ASP A 20 12.92 1.72 0.39
C ASP A 20 14.42 1.54 0.04
N LEU A 21 15.00 0.41 0.46
CA LEU A 21 16.37 0.06 0.11
C LEU A 21 16.52 -0.02 -1.42
N PHE A 22 17.43 0.76 -1.99
CA PHE A 22 17.62 0.83 -3.43
C PHE A 22 19.09 0.67 -3.82
N SER A 23 19.34 0.16 -5.01
CA SER A 23 20.66 0.20 -5.65
C SER A 23 20.75 1.45 -6.53
N PRO A 24 21.66 2.40 -6.26
CA PRO A 24 21.79 3.60 -7.08
C PRO A 24 22.17 3.23 -8.52
N THR A 25 21.31 3.53 -9.49
CA THR A 25 21.54 3.22 -10.91
C THR A 25 22.00 4.42 -11.73
N VAL A 26 21.82 5.63 -11.20
CA VAL A 26 22.14 6.90 -11.86
C VAL A 26 22.72 7.87 -10.83
N LYS A 27 23.77 8.61 -11.19
CA LYS A 27 24.40 9.56 -10.28
C LYS A 27 23.66 10.89 -10.35
N ILE A 28 23.11 11.32 -9.22
CA ILE A 28 22.50 12.64 -9.07
C ILE A 28 23.48 13.54 -8.33
N THR A 29 23.58 14.80 -8.74
CA THR A 29 24.35 15.84 -8.08
C THR A 29 23.44 17.01 -7.81
N VAL A 30 23.23 17.32 -6.54
CA VAL A 30 22.44 18.46 -6.08
C VAL A 30 23.40 19.51 -5.55
N SER A 31 23.21 20.77 -5.92
CA SER A 31 24.04 21.87 -5.44
C SER A 31 23.20 23.11 -5.12
N TYR A 32 23.57 23.79 -4.04
CA TYR A 32 23.03 25.09 -3.63
C TYR A 32 24.08 26.17 -3.85
N ASN A 33 23.64 27.44 -3.93
CA ASN A 33 24.42 28.69 -3.93
C ASN A 33 25.96 28.54 -4.18
N ASN A 34 26.44 28.98 -5.35
CA ASN A 34 27.85 28.87 -5.76
C ASN A 34 28.41 27.43 -5.78
N ASN A 35 27.64 26.48 -6.31
CA ASN A 35 28.04 25.07 -6.54
C ASN A 35 28.40 24.27 -5.27
N LYS A 36 27.90 24.66 -4.08
CA LYS A 36 28.08 23.84 -2.88
C LYS A 36 27.26 22.55 -3.02
N GLN A 37 27.95 21.44 -3.25
CA GLN A 37 27.32 20.14 -3.46
C GLN A 37 26.76 19.57 -2.16
N VAL A 38 25.60 18.93 -2.29
CA VAL A 38 24.94 18.19 -1.21
C VAL A 38 25.54 16.79 -1.14
N TYR A 39 25.96 16.40 0.06
CA TYR A 39 26.44 15.05 0.38
C TYR A 39 25.56 14.43 1.46
N ASN A 40 25.38 13.11 1.42
CA ASN A 40 24.57 12.39 2.40
C ASN A 40 25.16 12.57 3.80
N GLY A 41 24.31 12.91 4.77
CA GLY A 41 24.71 13.16 6.17
C GLY A 41 25.39 14.52 6.41
N HIS A 42 25.50 15.39 5.41
CA HIS A 42 26.11 16.71 5.57
C HIS A 42 25.05 17.78 5.91
N GLU A 43 25.27 18.52 6.99
CA GLU A 43 24.38 19.61 7.41
C GLU A 43 24.58 20.88 6.56
N PHE A 44 23.49 21.61 6.33
CA PHE A 44 23.51 22.90 5.67
C PHE A 44 22.88 23.95 6.58
N PHE A 45 23.51 25.13 6.63
CA PHE A 45 22.89 26.28 7.29
C PHE A 45 21.60 26.66 6.55
N PRO A 46 20.52 27.03 7.26
CA PRO A 46 19.27 27.46 6.63
C PRO A 46 19.44 28.58 5.58
N SER A 47 20.36 29.51 5.84
CA SER A 47 20.73 30.59 4.91
C SER A 47 21.35 30.09 3.60
N SER A 48 21.90 28.88 3.59
CA SER A 48 22.54 28.26 2.41
C SER A 48 21.56 27.54 1.48
N VAL A 49 20.31 27.31 1.91
CA VAL A 49 19.28 26.55 1.16
C VAL A 49 18.05 27.39 0.82
N THR A 50 18.17 28.73 0.88
CA THR A 50 17.10 29.68 0.59
C THR A 50 16.67 29.67 -0.88
N ASN A 51 17.61 29.42 -1.78
CA ASN A 51 17.35 29.36 -3.23
C ASN A 51 17.11 27.92 -3.68
N LYS A 52 16.34 27.78 -4.77
CA LYS A 52 16.09 26.48 -5.40
C LYS A 52 17.42 25.80 -5.79
N PRO A 53 17.61 24.50 -5.48
CA PRO A 53 18.84 23.80 -5.83
C PRO A 53 18.96 23.58 -7.34
N LYS A 54 20.20 23.51 -7.81
CA LYS A 54 20.53 23.00 -9.14
C LYS A 54 20.72 21.49 -9.05
N VAL A 55 19.93 20.74 -9.81
CA VAL A 55 20.01 19.28 -9.89
C VAL A 55 20.58 18.87 -11.23
N GLN A 56 21.61 18.05 -11.22
CA GLN A 56 22.21 17.43 -12.40
C GLN A 56 22.12 15.91 -12.27
N ILE A 57 21.67 15.26 -13.34
CA ILE A 57 21.58 13.81 -13.42
C ILE A 57 22.61 13.37 -14.44
N ARG A 58 23.62 12.61 -14.01
CA ARG A 58 24.65 12.04 -14.88
C ARG A 58 24.40 10.55 -15.04
N GLY A 59 24.30 10.11 -16.30
CA GLY A 59 24.21 8.69 -16.65
C GLY A 59 22.86 8.31 -17.24
N GLY A 60 22.87 7.98 -18.53
CA GLY A 60 21.70 7.56 -19.29
C GLY A 60 21.82 8.01 -20.74
N ASP A 61 21.23 7.24 -21.63
CA ASP A 61 20.88 7.70 -22.97
C ASP A 61 19.97 8.95 -22.87
N MET A 62 20.07 9.88 -23.82
CA MET A 62 19.21 11.08 -23.86
C MET A 62 17.71 10.78 -24.03
N ARG A 63 17.33 9.50 -24.04
CA ARG A 63 15.97 8.98 -24.14
C ARG A 63 15.34 8.65 -22.78
N SER A 64 16.14 8.62 -21.71
CA SER A 64 15.66 8.38 -20.35
C SER A 64 15.13 9.67 -19.72
N PHE A 65 13.85 9.69 -19.36
CA PHE A 65 13.21 10.80 -18.66
C PHE A 65 13.12 10.52 -17.15
N PHE A 66 13.29 11.58 -16.34
CA PHE A 66 13.32 11.50 -14.89
C PHE A 66 12.41 12.57 -14.29
N THR A 67 11.65 12.20 -13.25
CA THR A 67 10.76 13.12 -12.52
C THR A 67 11.33 13.36 -11.12
N LEU A 68 11.45 14.63 -10.73
CA LEU A 68 11.83 15.07 -9.39
C LEU A 68 10.56 15.27 -8.55
N VAL A 69 10.40 14.51 -7.47
CA VAL A 69 9.23 14.61 -6.58
C VAL A 69 9.63 15.32 -5.26
N PRO A 70 8.93 16.39 -4.85
CA PRO A 70 9.18 17.06 -3.57
C PRO A 70 8.64 16.25 -2.38
N SER A 71 9.35 16.27 -1.25
CA SER A 71 8.97 15.54 -0.03
C SER A 71 7.68 16.04 0.63
N SER A 72 7.13 17.19 0.25
CA SER A 72 5.85 17.70 0.79
C SER A 72 4.63 16.82 0.44
N SER A 73 4.79 15.80 -0.42
CA SER A 73 3.79 14.76 -0.65
C SER A 73 3.93 13.54 0.29
N PHE A 74 4.90 13.55 1.20
CA PHE A 74 5.11 12.55 2.24
C PHE A 74 5.10 13.25 3.61
N THR A 75 4.07 13.03 4.41
CA THR A 75 4.05 13.48 5.81
C THR A 75 4.59 12.35 6.70
N PRO A 76 5.85 12.39 7.15
CA PRO A 76 6.34 11.42 8.12
C PRO A 76 5.70 11.67 9.50
N PRO A 77 5.51 10.63 10.32
CA PRO A 77 5.07 10.80 11.70
C PRO A 77 6.18 11.46 12.53
N SER A 78 6.00 12.75 12.81
CA SER A 78 6.66 13.55 13.85
C SER A 78 8.18 13.78 13.79
N PHE A 79 8.53 15.08 13.72
CA PHE A 79 9.82 15.74 13.99
C PHE A 79 11.04 15.39 13.12
N ILE A 80 11.04 15.85 11.86
CA ILE A 80 12.24 16.48 11.28
C ILE A 80 11.78 17.69 10.44
N THR A 81 12.16 18.90 10.87
CA THR A 81 12.00 20.12 10.09
C THR A 81 13.03 20.16 8.97
N SER A 82 12.53 20.30 7.73
CA SER A 82 13.26 20.67 6.51
C SER A 82 14.43 19.78 6.07
N ILE A 83 14.10 18.65 5.43
CA ILE A 83 14.94 18.07 4.38
C ILE A 83 14.07 17.89 3.13
N PHE A 84 14.35 18.67 2.08
CA PHE A 84 13.82 18.42 0.74
C PHE A 84 14.56 17.21 0.16
N SER A 85 14.08 16.00 0.44
CA SER A 85 14.50 14.82 -0.30
C SER A 85 13.79 14.83 -1.64
N CYS A 86 14.56 14.83 -2.73
CA CYS A 86 14.03 14.75 -4.08
C CYS A 86 14.27 13.35 -4.62
N ILE A 87 13.21 12.56 -4.68
CA ILE A 87 13.27 11.18 -5.17
C ILE A 87 13.07 11.21 -6.69
N ILE A 88 13.98 10.57 -7.43
CA ILE A 88 13.81 10.29 -8.85
C ILE A 88 13.46 8.82 -9.03
N SER A 89 12.26 8.54 -9.50
CA SER A 89 11.89 7.20 -9.98
C SER A 89 12.32 7.05 -11.44
N LYS A 90 13.22 6.10 -11.72
CA LYS A 90 13.53 5.66 -13.09
C LYS A 90 12.49 4.62 -13.48
N LYS A 91 11.72 4.87 -14.54
CA LYS A 91 10.86 3.84 -15.14
C LYS A 91 11.79 2.87 -15.90
N SER A 92 12.22 1.80 -15.23
CA SER A 92 13.06 0.75 -15.82
C SER A 92 12.22 -0.19 -16.69
N SER A 93 12.69 -0.48 -17.90
CA SER A 93 12.17 -1.55 -18.78
C SER A 93 12.88 -2.89 -18.57
N VAL A 94 13.86 -2.96 -17.65
CA VAL A 94 14.63 -4.18 -17.36
C VAL A 94 14.09 -4.85 -16.09
N PRO A 95 13.72 -6.14 -16.12
CA PRO A 95 13.21 -6.86 -14.96
C PRO A 95 14.27 -6.96 -13.85
N PRO A 96 13.88 -6.88 -12.56
CA PRO A 96 14.81 -6.96 -11.44
C PRO A 96 15.52 -8.32 -11.39
N SER A 97 16.78 -8.32 -10.93
CA SER A 97 17.55 -9.55 -10.69
C SER A 97 16.86 -10.43 -9.64
N LYS A 98 17.00 -11.76 -9.74
CA LYS A 98 16.31 -12.73 -8.84
C LYS A 98 16.55 -12.48 -7.35
N SER A 99 17.75 -12.01 -6.96
CA SER A 99 18.08 -11.70 -5.56
C SER A 99 17.38 -10.44 -5.05
N VAL A 100 17.25 -9.41 -5.89
CA VAL A 100 16.50 -8.18 -5.58
C VAL A 100 15.00 -8.45 -5.57
N ALA A 101 14.49 -9.26 -6.51
CA ALA A 101 13.10 -9.70 -6.52
C ALA A 101 12.75 -10.51 -5.27
N MET A 102 13.61 -11.43 -4.82
CA MET A 102 13.42 -12.16 -3.56
C MET A 102 13.46 -11.26 -2.32
N ASN A 103 14.40 -10.30 -2.26
CA ASN A 103 14.45 -9.34 -1.14
C ASN A 103 13.23 -8.40 -1.11
N MET A 104 12.75 -7.95 -2.28
CA MET A 104 11.53 -7.12 -2.39
C MET A 104 10.27 -7.87 -1.94
N ILE A 105 10.20 -9.19 -2.17
CA ILE A 105 9.11 -10.05 -1.68
C ILE A 105 9.18 -10.20 -0.14
N SER A 106 10.39 -10.22 0.45
CA SER A 106 10.56 -10.43 1.89
C SER A 106 10.18 -9.23 2.76
N THR A 107 10.15 -8.01 2.20
CA THR A 107 9.78 -6.78 2.91
C THR A 107 8.39 -6.26 2.58
N ASP A 108 7.66 -6.92 1.66
CA ASP A 108 6.30 -6.50 1.30
C ASP A 108 5.38 -6.62 2.53
N PRO A 109 4.74 -5.53 2.98
CA PRO A 109 3.81 -5.56 4.12
C PRO A 109 2.69 -6.61 3.97
N LEU A 110 2.27 -6.93 2.75
CA LEU A 110 1.25 -7.96 2.49
C LEU A 110 1.79 -9.37 2.73
N VAL A 111 3.09 -9.61 2.50
CA VAL A 111 3.77 -10.88 2.80
C VAL A 111 4.08 -10.97 4.29
N ILE A 112 4.59 -9.88 4.90
CA ILE A 112 4.84 -9.80 6.35
C ILE A 112 3.55 -10.02 7.14
N GLY A 113 2.46 -9.38 6.72
CA GLY A 113 1.13 -9.54 7.29
C GLY A 113 0.44 -10.86 6.92
N ARG A 114 1.10 -11.75 6.16
CA ARG A 114 0.61 -13.04 5.66
C ARG A 114 -0.70 -12.97 4.86
N VAL A 115 -1.09 -11.79 4.37
CA VAL A 115 -2.23 -11.63 3.47
C VAL A 115 -1.94 -12.37 2.17
N ILE A 116 -0.76 -12.12 1.60
CA ILE A 116 -0.20 -13.01 0.57
C ILE A 116 0.25 -14.28 1.28
N GLY A 117 -0.27 -15.42 0.85
CA GLY A 117 -0.12 -16.70 1.53
C GLY A 117 -1.42 -17.17 2.16
N ASP A 118 -1.99 -16.43 3.13
CA ASP A 118 -3.24 -16.86 3.76
C ASP A 118 -4.45 -16.63 2.84
N VAL A 119 -4.57 -15.43 2.26
CA VAL A 119 -5.79 -14.98 1.57
C VAL A 119 -5.65 -15.07 0.06
N VAL A 120 -4.53 -14.59 -0.48
CA VAL A 120 -4.28 -14.53 -1.93
C VAL A 120 -2.90 -15.05 -2.28
N ASP A 121 -2.71 -15.40 -3.55
CA ASP A 121 -1.41 -15.79 -4.08
C ASP A 121 -0.54 -14.56 -4.36
N LEU A 122 0.75 -14.79 -4.59
CA LEU A 122 1.68 -13.72 -4.93
C LEU A 122 1.24 -13.04 -6.24
N PHE A 123 1.11 -11.71 -6.20
CA PHE A 123 0.71 -10.91 -7.34
C PHE A 123 1.55 -9.62 -7.43
N SER A 124 1.50 -8.96 -8.57
CA SER A 124 2.14 -7.66 -8.77
C SER A 124 1.06 -6.56 -8.81
N PRO A 125 1.05 -5.61 -7.85
CA PRO A 125 0.09 -4.51 -7.86
C PRO A 125 0.22 -3.68 -9.15
N THR A 126 -0.90 -3.49 -9.86
CA THR A 126 -0.97 -2.74 -11.13
C THR A 126 -1.88 -1.52 -11.05
N VAL A 127 -2.71 -1.44 -10.02
CA VAL A 127 -3.66 -0.35 -9.76
C VAL A 127 -3.45 0.17 -8.34
N LYS A 128 -3.61 1.49 -8.13
CA LYS A 128 -3.55 2.07 -6.79
C LYS A 128 -4.96 2.20 -6.22
N ILE A 129 -5.19 1.65 -5.03
CA ILE A 129 -6.41 1.88 -4.26
C ILE A 129 -6.14 2.81 -3.08
N THR A 130 -7.15 3.54 -2.64
CA THR A 130 -7.10 4.37 -1.44
C THR A 130 -8.37 4.16 -0.66
N VAL A 131 -8.26 3.49 0.49
CA VAL A 131 -9.35 3.22 1.42
C VAL A 131 -9.24 4.24 2.56
N SER A 132 -10.32 4.97 2.83
CA SER A 132 -10.35 5.96 3.91
C SER A 132 -11.64 5.90 4.70
N TYR A 133 -11.52 5.86 6.03
CA TYR A 133 -12.61 5.98 6.97
C TYR A 133 -12.74 7.44 7.46
N ASN A 134 -13.98 7.89 7.70
CA ASN A 134 -14.28 9.22 8.25
C ASN A 134 -13.58 10.37 7.49
N ASN A 135 -13.42 10.22 6.17
CA ASN A 135 -12.77 11.12 5.21
C ASN A 135 -11.28 11.46 5.42
N ASN A 136 -10.73 11.27 6.62
CA ASN A 136 -9.37 11.70 6.95
C ASN A 136 -8.47 10.57 7.47
N LYS A 137 -9.01 9.36 7.69
CA LYS A 137 -8.23 8.20 8.19
C LYS A 137 -8.00 7.21 7.06
N GLN A 138 -6.93 7.41 6.29
CA GLN A 138 -6.51 6.46 5.27
C GLN A 138 -5.99 5.16 5.89
N VAL A 139 -6.33 4.04 5.29
CA VAL A 139 -5.81 2.71 5.64
C VAL A 139 -4.43 2.51 5.02
N TYR A 140 -3.51 2.03 5.85
CA TYR A 140 -2.16 1.60 5.46
C TYR A 140 -1.93 0.18 5.99
N ASN A 141 -1.16 -0.61 5.25
CA ASN A 141 -0.91 -2.02 5.58
C ASN A 141 -0.41 -2.18 7.02
N GLY A 142 -1.11 -3.01 7.79
CA GLY A 142 -0.75 -3.35 9.18
C GLY A 142 -1.10 -2.29 10.22
N HIS A 143 -1.61 -1.12 9.84
CA HIS A 143 -2.04 -0.11 10.80
C HIS A 143 -3.26 -0.58 11.60
N GLU A 144 -3.31 -0.23 12.87
CA GLU A 144 -4.43 -0.56 13.75
C GLU A 144 -5.56 0.46 13.63
N PHE A 145 -6.81 -0.04 13.58
CA PHE A 145 -8.03 0.74 13.65
C PHE A 145 -8.90 0.24 14.80
N PHE A 146 -9.51 1.16 15.53
CA PHE A 146 -10.53 0.80 16.52
C PHE A 146 -11.82 0.36 15.81
N PRO A 147 -12.50 -0.71 16.29
CA PRO A 147 -13.80 -1.11 15.75
C PRO A 147 -14.82 0.04 15.69
N SER A 148 -14.80 0.92 16.68
CA SER A 148 -15.63 2.14 16.72
C SER A 148 -15.34 3.14 15.60
N SER A 149 -14.13 3.16 15.04
CA SER A 149 -13.72 4.04 13.93
C SER A 149 -14.09 3.48 12.54
N VAL A 150 -14.49 2.22 12.44
CA VAL A 150 -14.77 1.50 11.18
C VAL A 150 -16.23 1.02 11.08
N THR A 151 -17.13 1.67 11.83
CA THR A 151 -18.57 1.37 11.85
C THR A 151 -19.26 1.66 10.52
N ASN A 152 -18.91 2.77 9.87
CA ASN A 152 -19.44 3.13 8.56
C ASN A 152 -18.53 2.59 7.45
N LYS A 153 -19.13 2.18 6.33
CA LYS A 153 -18.35 1.72 5.16
C LYS A 153 -17.34 2.79 4.70
N PRO A 154 -16.11 2.40 4.35
CA PRO A 154 -15.08 3.36 3.95
C PRO A 154 -15.35 3.92 2.56
N LYS A 155 -14.76 5.08 2.27
CA LYS A 155 -14.62 5.55 0.89
C LYS A 155 -13.44 4.84 0.25
N VAL A 156 -13.66 4.17 -0.88
CA VAL A 156 -12.60 3.46 -1.61
C VAL A 156 -12.44 4.04 -3.01
N GLN A 157 -11.34 4.74 -3.24
CA GLN A 157 -11.00 5.33 -4.53
C GLN A 157 -10.06 4.42 -5.32
N ILE A 158 -10.35 4.26 -6.62
CA ILE A 158 -9.53 3.47 -7.54
C ILE A 158 -8.78 4.45 -8.46
N ARG A 159 -7.46 4.55 -8.26
CA ARG A 159 -6.56 5.37 -9.08
C ARG A 159 -5.81 4.47 -10.05
N GLY A 160 -6.49 4.03 -11.10
CA GLY A 160 -5.93 3.24 -12.19
C GLY A 160 -7.00 2.66 -13.10
N GLY A 161 -6.57 2.14 -14.24
CA GLY A 161 -7.45 1.71 -15.33
C GLY A 161 -7.99 2.86 -16.18
N ASP A 162 -8.93 2.54 -17.06
CA ASP A 162 -9.74 3.47 -17.83
C ASP A 162 -11.22 3.32 -17.45
N MET A 163 -12.07 4.27 -17.88
CA MET A 163 -13.52 4.21 -17.63
C MET A 163 -14.22 3.02 -18.32
N ARG A 164 -13.49 2.25 -19.14
CA ARG A 164 -13.98 1.04 -19.80
C ARG A 164 -13.65 -0.23 -19.01
N SER A 165 -12.72 -0.14 -18.06
CA SER A 165 -12.38 -1.22 -17.14
C SER A 165 -13.33 -1.19 -15.94
N PHE A 166 -13.77 -2.37 -15.52
CA PHE A 166 -14.60 -2.55 -14.34
C PHE A 166 -13.82 -3.34 -13.28
N PHE A 167 -14.09 -3.06 -12.02
CA PHE A 167 -13.41 -3.67 -10.90
C PHE A 167 -14.38 -4.22 -9.87
N THR A 168 -13.94 -5.26 -9.17
CA THR A 168 -14.62 -5.86 -8.03
C THR A 168 -13.77 -5.60 -6.79
N LEU A 169 -14.37 -5.00 -5.76
CA LEU A 169 -13.78 -4.83 -4.43
C LEU A 169 -14.36 -5.88 -3.49
N LEU A 170 -13.49 -6.52 -2.71
CA LEU A 170 -13.85 -7.37 -1.59
C LEU A 170 -13.24 -6.84 -0.30
N MET A 171 -13.93 -7.05 0.82
CA MET A 171 -13.40 -6.91 2.17
C MET A 171 -13.63 -8.21 2.93
N THR A 172 -12.58 -8.78 3.52
CA THR A 172 -12.65 -10.07 4.22
C THR A 172 -11.76 -10.14 5.47
N ASP A 173 -12.09 -11.02 6.40
CA ASP A 173 -11.38 -11.31 7.65
C ASP A 173 -10.95 -12.79 7.67
N PRO A 174 -9.65 -13.11 7.50
CA PRO A 174 -9.15 -14.48 7.49
C PRO A 174 -8.90 -15.06 8.89
N ASP A 175 -9.18 -14.29 9.95
CA ASP A 175 -8.80 -14.60 11.32
C ASP A 175 -10.01 -14.99 12.19
N VAL A 176 -11.18 -15.30 11.61
CA VAL A 176 -12.40 -15.65 12.36
C VAL A 176 -12.41 -17.13 12.81
N PRO A 177 -12.76 -17.43 14.09
CA PRO A 177 -13.16 -16.49 15.16
C PRO A 177 -12.01 -15.85 15.95
N GLY A 178 -10.78 -16.35 15.79
CA GLY A 178 -9.56 -15.72 16.26
C GLY A 178 -8.34 -16.21 15.46
N PRO A 179 -7.25 -15.44 15.40
CA PRO A 179 -6.12 -15.71 14.50
C PRO A 179 -5.33 -16.99 14.84
N SER A 180 -5.49 -17.51 16.06
CA SER A 180 -4.81 -18.75 16.50
C SER A 180 -5.50 -20.02 16.05
N ASP A 181 -6.82 -19.99 15.85
CA ASP A 181 -7.62 -21.12 15.37
C ASP A 181 -8.77 -20.61 14.48
N PRO A 182 -8.46 -20.16 13.25
CA PRO A 182 -9.42 -19.47 12.40
C PRO A 182 -10.27 -20.47 11.58
N TYR A 183 -11.02 -21.35 12.25
CA TYR A 183 -11.77 -22.42 11.59
C TYR A 183 -12.99 -21.93 10.77
N LEU A 184 -13.38 -20.65 10.87
CA LEU A 184 -14.43 -20.02 10.05
C LEU A 184 -13.87 -19.15 8.92
N ARG A 185 -12.53 -19.16 8.73
CA ARG A 185 -11.90 -18.34 7.69
C ARG A 185 -12.42 -18.69 6.29
N GLU A 186 -12.59 -17.72 5.41
CA GLU A 186 -12.59 -16.28 5.63
C GLU A 186 -14.02 -15.81 5.97
N HIS A 187 -14.17 -14.73 6.74
CA HIS A 187 -15.45 -14.06 6.91
C HIS A 187 -15.57 -12.87 5.95
N LEU A 188 -16.63 -12.85 5.15
CA LEU A 188 -16.85 -11.82 4.14
C LEU A 188 -17.56 -10.60 4.74
N HIS A 189 -16.90 -9.44 4.68
CA HIS A 189 -17.45 -8.18 5.17
C HIS A 189 -18.15 -7.36 4.10
N TRP A 190 -17.65 -7.33 2.86
CA TRP A 190 -18.17 -6.43 1.83
C TRP A 190 -17.82 -6.90 0.43
N ILE A 191 -18.75 -6.76 -0.53
CA ILE A 191 -18.46 -6.91 -1.97
C ILE A 191 -19.15 -5.81 -2.75
N VAL A 192 -18.39 -5.12 -3.59
CA VAL A 192 -18.88 -4.18 -4.59
C VAL A 192 -18.34 -4.56 -5.96
N THR A 193 -19.21 -4.77 -6.93
CA THR A 193 -18.87 -5.16 -8.30
C THR A 193 -19.06 -3.98 -9.27
N ASP A 194 -18.65 -4.15 -10.52
CA ASP A 194 -18.91 -3.19 -11.61
C ASP A 194 -18.44 -1.75 -11.32
N ILE A 195 -17.40 -1.58 -10.50
CA ILE A 195 -16.85 -0.26 -10.20
C ILE A 195 -16.07 0.22 -11.42
N PRO A 196 -16.45 1.34 -12.06
CA PRO A 196 -15.68 1.86 -13.19
C PRO A 196 -14.26 2.26 -12.75
N GLY A 197 -13.28 2.10 -13.63
CA GLY A 197 -11.93 2.61 -13.38
C GLY A 197 -11.93 4.12 -13.14
N THR A 198 -10.95 4.62 -12.38
CA THR A 198 -10.79 6.03 -12.01
C THR A 198 -11.86 6.64 -11.08
N THR A 199 -12.85 5.85 -10.64
CA THR A 199 -13.92 6.32 -9.75
C THR A 199 -13.77 5.74 -8.32
N ASP A 200 -14.88 5.61 -7.60
CA ASP A 200 -14.96 5.00 -6.28
C ASP A 200 -16.14 4.03 -6.18
N THR A 201 -16.23 3.30 -5.07
CA THR A 201 -17.27 2.29 -4.82
C THR A 201 -18.70 2.80 -4.90
N THR A 202 -18.96 4.11 -4.86
CA THR A 202 -20.32 4.65 -4.97
C THR A 202 -20.90 4.49 -6.38
N PHE A 203 -20.05 4.25 -7.38
CA PHE A 203 -20.45 3.99 -8.77
C PHE A 203 -20.55 2.51 -9.12
N GLY A 204 -20.21 1.62 -8.19
CA GLY A 204 -20.34 0.18 -8.35
C GLY A 204 -21.70 -0.35 -7.89
N ASN A 205 -21.86 -1.66 -7.99
CA ASN A 205 -23.02 -2.39 -7.50
C ASN A 205 -22.67 -3.12 -6.20
N GLU A 206 -23.29 -2.73 -5.09
CA GLU A 206 -23.08 -3.38 -3.79
C GLU A 206 -23.89 -4.69 -3.73
N VAL A 207 -23.20 -5.83 -3.86
CA VAL A 207 -23.84 -7.17 -3.89
C VAL A 207 -23.83 -7.86 -2.54
N VAL A 208 -22.85 -7.53 -1.69
CA VAL A 208 -22.83 -7.93 -0.28
C VAL A 208 -22.60 -6.67 0.53
N ASN A 209 -23.59 -6.29 1.35
CA ASN A 209 -23.56 -5.06 2.15
C ASN A 209 -22.38 -5.05 3.13
N TYR A 210 -21.84 -3.86 3.41
CA TYR A 210 -20.79 -3.71 4.41
C TYR A 210 -21.25 -4.18 5.80
N GLU A 211 -20.55 -5.16 6.35
CA GLU A 211 -20.70 -5.60 7.74
C GLU A 211 -19.61 -5.02 8.63
N ILE A 212 -20.02 -4.50 9.79
CA ILE A 212 -19.13 -3.83 10.73
C ILE A 212 -18.13 -4.83 11.33
N PRO A 213 -16.81 -4.53 11.28
CA PRO A 213 -15.79 -5.29 12.00
C PRO A 213 -16.08 -5.42 13.50
N ARG A 214 -16.24 -6.66 13.99
CA ARG A 214 -16.46 -6.97 15.41
C ARG A 214 -15.53 -8.11 15.90
N PRO A 215 -14.21 -7.89 15.87
CA PRO A 215 -13.27 -8.90 16.36
C PRO A 215 -13.49 -9.18 17.86
N ASN A 216 -13.60 -10.45 18.22
CA ASN A 216 -13.86 -10.87 19.60
C ASN A 216 -12.60 -11.34 20.32
N ILE A 217 -11.74 -12.11 19.63
CA ILE A 217 -10.58 -12.79 20.21
C ILE A 217 -9.34 -12.48 19.37
N GLY A 218 -8.37 -11.80 19.97
CA GLY A 218 -7.11 -11.47 19.30
C GLY A 218 -7.23 -10.30 18.32
N ILE A 219 -6.19 -10.16 17.49
CA ILE A 219 -6.07 -9.11 16.48
C ILE A 219 -6.39 -9.73 15.13
N HIS A 220 -7.39 -9.19 14.46
CA HIS A 220 -7.87 -9.63 13.15
C HIS A 220 -7.37 -8.71 12.05
N ARG A 221 -7.09 -9.28 10.87
CA ARG A 221 -6.71 -8.56 9.65
C ARG A 221 -7.94 -8.35 8.78
N PHE A 222 -8.32 -7.09 8.56
CA PHE A 222 -9.39 -6.75 7.62
C PHE A 222 -8.77 -6.37 6.29
N VAL A 223 -8.91 -7.27 5.30
CA VAL A 223 -8.22 -7.20 4.03
C VAL A 223 -9.16 -6.69 2.95
N PHE A 224 -8.76 -5.62 2.26
CA PHE A 224 -9.38 -5.15 1.03
C PHE A 224 -8.62 -5.69 -0.18
N LEU A 225 -9.35 -6.27 -1.13
CA LEU A 225 -8.81 -6.83 -2.36
C LEU A 225 -9.54 -6.23 -3.55
N LEU A 226 -8.79 -5.78 -4.56
CA LEU A 226 -9.35 -5.27 -5.80
C LEU A 226 -8.98 -6.20 -6.95
N PHE A 227 -9.97 -6.61 -7.73
CA PHE A 227 -9.81 -7.42 -8.93
C PHE A 227 -10.31 -6.66 -10.15
N LYS A 228 -9.67 -6.90 -11.31
CA LYS A 228 -10.12 -6.34 -12.59
C LYS A 228 -11.05 -7.35 -13.27
N GLN A 229 -12.25 -6.90 -13.62
CA GLN A 229 -13.20 -7.73 -14.35
C GLN A 229 -12.85 -7.78 -15.85
N LYS A 230 -13.09 -8.93 -16.49
CA LYS A 230 -12.95 -9.07 -17.96
C LYS A 230 -14.01 -8.27 -18.72
N CYS A 231 -15.22 -8.17 -18.16
CA CYS A 231 -16.34 -7.41 -18.68
C CYS A 231 -17.22 -6.89 -17.53
N ARG A 232 -18.18 -6.02 -17.86
CA ARG A 232 -19.23 -5.60 -16.92
C ARG A 232 -20.12 -6.80 -16.59
N GLN A 233 -20.63 -6.89 -15.35
CA GLN A 233 -21.43 -8.01 -14.84
C GLN A 233 -20.70 -9.36 -14.92
N ALA A 234 -19.37 -9.37 -14.75
CA ALA A 234 -18.59 -10.60 -14.75
C ALA A 234 -18.86 -11.48 -13.52
N VAL A 235 -19.26 -10.88 -12.40
CA VAL A 235 -19.55 -11.60 -11.15
C VAL A 235 -20.99 -12.12 -11.22
N MET A 236 -21.13 -13.42 -11.45
CA MET A 236 -22.44 -14.09 -11.59
C MET A 236 -22.85 -14.84 -10.33
N LYS A 237 -21.87 -15.31 -9.53
CA LYS A 237 -22.12 -16.06 -8.31
C LYS A 237 -21.86 -15.18 -7.09
N ILE A 238 -22.94 -14.80 -6.42
CA ILE A 238 -22.88 -14.08 -5.15
C ILE A 238 -22.85 -15.14 -4.03
N PRO A 239 -21.93 -15.04 -3.07
CA PRO A 239 -21.87 -15.98 -1.95
C PRO A 239 -23.14 -15.88 -1.08
N SER A 240 -23.66 -17.04 -0.68
CA SER A 240 -24.86 -17.15 0.17
C SER A 240 -24.55 -17.03 1.67
N SER A 241 -23.31 -17.33 2.06
CA SER A 241 -22.79 -17.23 3.42
C SER A 241 -21.61 -16.28 3.46
N ARG A 242 -21.41 -15.61 4.60
CA ARG A 242 -20.22 -14.80 4.86
C ARG A 242 -19.07 -15.61 5.43
N ASP A 243 -19.36 -16.60 6.27
CA ASP A 243 -18.37 -17.50 6.85
C ASP A 243 -17.92 -18.56 5.83
N LEU A 244 -16.71 -19.08 6.04
CA LEU A 244 -16.06 -20.07 5.16
C LEU A 244 -15.94 -19.57 3.71
N PHE A 245 -15.88 -18.25 3.54
CA PHE A 245 -15.59 -17.64 2.26
C PHE A 245 -14.14 -17.94 1.85
N ASN A 246 -13.90 -18.10 0.56
CA ASN A 246 -12.55 -18.29 0.03
C ASN A 246 -12.34 -17.32 -1.13
N THR A 247 -11.45 -16.34 -0.94
CA THR A 247 -11.25 -15.31 -1.95
C THR A 247 -10.67 -15.89 -3.25
N ARG A 248 -9.81 -16.91 -3.17
CA ARG A 248 -9.23 -17.56 -4.36
C ARG A 248 -10.28 -18.27 -5.18
N SER A 249 -11.12 -19.09 -4.54
CA SER A 249 -12.22 -19.80 -5.21
C SER A 249 -13.21 -18.81 -5.83
N PHE A 250 -13.56 -17.73 -5.12
CA PHE A 250 -14.42 -16.69 -5.67
C PHE A 250 -13.83 -16.03 -6.93
N ALA A 251 -12.53 -15.73 -6.91
CA ALA A 251 -11.84 -15.13 -8.05
C ALA A 251 -11.75 -16.07 -9.26
N GLU A 252 -11.52 -17.36 -9.03
CA GLU A 252 -11.51 -18.40 -10.06
C GLU A 252 -12.91 -18.59 -10.68
N GLU A 253 -13.93 -18.75 -9.85
CA GLU A 253 -15.31 -18.99 -10.29
C GLU A 253 -15.93 -17.83 -11.08
N ASN A 254 -15.45 -16.60 -10.85
CA ASN A 254 -15.90 -15.40 -11.55
C ASN A 254 -14.85 -14.86 -12.55
N ASP A 255 -13.84 -15.67 -12.90
CA ASP A 255 -12.87 -15.32 -13.95
C ASP A 255 -12.10 -14.00 -13.70
N LEU A 256 -11.88 -13.64 -12.43
CA LEU A 256 -11.28 -12.38 -12.00
C LEU A 256 -9.74 -12.39 -12.10
N GLY A 257 -9.13 -13.58 -12.06
CA GLY A 257 -7.68 -13.74 -12.05
C GLY A 257 -7.04 -13.28 -10.74
N LEU A 258 -5.78 -12.83 -10.81
CA LEU A 258 -5.06 -12.32 -9.64
C LEU A 258 -5.54 -10.91 -9.24
N PRO A 259 -5.46 -10.56 -7.94
CA PRO A 259 -5.78 -9.21 -7.51
C PRO A 259 -4.84 -8.18 -8.16
N VAL A 260 -5.35 -6.99 -8.42
CA VAL A 260 -4.59 -5.86 -8.99
C VAL A 260 -4.12 -4.88 -7.93
N ALA A 261 -4.71 -4.94 -6.73
CA ALA A 261 -4.32 -4.19 -5.55
C ALA A 261 -4.84 -4.87 -4.28
N ALA A 262 -4.15 -4.66 -3.16
CA ALA A 262 -4.61 -5.06 -1.83
C ALA A 262 -4.16 -4.05 -0.78
N VAL A 263 -4.94 -3.90 0.28
CA VAL A 263 -4.54 -3.20 1.50
C VAL A 263 -5.26 -3.79 2.70
N PHE A 264 -4.63 -3.86 3.86
CA PHE A 264 -5.30 -4.35 5.08
C PHE A 264 -5.04 -3.45 6.28
N PHE A 265 -5.93 -3.50 7.27
CA PHE A 265 -5.71 -2.95 8.60
C PHE A 265 -5.91 -4.04 9.66
N ASN A 266 -5.39 -3.79 10.85
CA ASN A 266 -5.59 -4.65 12.02
C ASN A 266 -6.65 -4.05 12.94
N ALA A 267 -7.51 -4.87 13.52
CA ALA A 267 -8.37 -4.44 14.62
C ALA A 267 -8.58 -5.55 15.63
N GLN A 268 -8.80 -5.16 16.88
CA GLN A 268 -9.10 -6.06 18.00
C GLN A 268 -10.25 -5.49 18.82
N ARG A 269 -10.81 -6.32 19.71
CA ARG A 269 -11.90 -5.89 20.58
C ARG A 269 -11.48 -4.66 21.38
N GLU A 270 -12.29 -3.61 21.33
CA GLU A 270 -12.05 -2.40 22.11
C GLU A 270 -12.28 -2.74 23.60
N THR A 271 -11.19 -2.86 24.36
CA THR A 271 -11.29 -2.98 25.82
C THR A 271 -11.66 -1.62 26.38
N ALA A 272 -12.80 -1.53 27.09
CA ALA A 272 -13.14 -0.35 27.86
C ALA A 272 -11.94 0.04 28.74
N ALA A 273 -11.55 1.32 28.71
CA ALA A 273 -10.50 1.82 29.57
C ALA A 273 -10.85 1.46 31.02
N ARG A 274 -10.07 0.56 31.63
CA ARG A 274 -10.13 0.29 33.05
C ARG A 274 -9.75 1.62 33.72
N ARG A 275 -10.73 2.37 34.22
CA ARG A 275 -10.47 3.52 35.09
C ARG A 275 -9.64 2.97 36.25
N ARG A 276 -8.34 3.30 36.24
CA ARG A 276 -7.44 3.08 37.37
C ARG A 276 -7.56 4.26 38.31
#